data_AF-A0A0F5QAH6-F1
#
_entry.id   AF-A0A0F5QAH6-F1
#
_cell.length_a   1.000
_cell.length_b   1.000
_cell.length_c   1.000
_cell.angle_alpha   90.00
_cell.angle_beta   90.00
_cell.angle_gamma   90.00
#
_symmetry.space_group_name_H-M   'P 1'
#
loop_
_entity.id
_entity.type
_entity.pdbx_description
1 polymer ?
#
loop_
_entity_poly.entity_id
_entity_poly.type
_entity_poly.pdbx_seq_one_letter_code
_entity_poly.pdbx_strand_id
1 'polypeptide(L)'
;MDIDLLLAIAHHLAVFTLVAIFAAEFALVRPGLGGARLRQLANIDAVYGAMAGIVIVVGIVRVIFGASGWEYYVGNMMFWAKMAAILVVGLLSIMPTLAFRLWHKAQATDAAYEPPLADIKRQRRFIHAQAGVFLLIPIFAAAMARGYGG
;
A
#
# COMPACT_ATOMS: atom_id res chain seq x y z
N MET A 1 -8.81 28.28 4.77
CA MET A 1 -7.41 28.08 5.21
C MET A 1 -7.26 26.81 6.04
N ASP A 2 -8.28 26.38 6.80
CA ASP A 2 -8.16 25.21 7.69
C ASP A 2 -8.39 23.85 6.99
N ILE A 3 -9.22 23.78 5.95
CA ILE A 3 -9.56 22.50 5.28
C ILE A 3 -8.36 21.90 4.55
N ASP A 4 -7.57 22.72 3.84
CA ASP A 4 -6.38 22.25 3.11
C ASP A 4 -5.34 21.63 4.06
N LEU A 5 -5.07 22.31 5.19
CA LEU A 5 -4.18 21.82 6.24
C LEU A 5 -4.70 20.51 6.84
N LEU A 6 -5.99 20.44 7.20
CA LEU A 6 -6.60 19.22 7.75
C LEU A 6 -6.50 18.04 6.78
N LEU A 7 -6.78 18.27 5.48
CA LEU A 7 -6.65 17.24 4.45
C LEU A 7 -5.20 16.81 4.26
N ALA A 8 -4.25 17.74 4.31
CA ALA A 8 -2.83 17.41 4.26
C ALA A 8 -2.42 16.54 5.45
N ILE A 9 -2.78 16.92 6.68
CA ILE A 9 -2.51 16.13 7.89
C ILE A 9 -3.12 14.73 7.77
N ALA A 10 -4.41 14.65 7.42
CA ALA A 10 -5.11 13.38 7.25
C ALA A 10 -4.42 12.48 6.22
N HIS A 11 -4.00 13.03 5.08
CA HIS A 11 -3.31 12.27 4.04
C HIS A 11 -1.96 11.73 4.53
N HIS A 12 -1.15 12.55 5.19
CA HIS A 12 0.15 12.11 5.68
C HIS A 12 0.01 11.05 6.76
N LEU A 13 -0.91 11.22 7.72
CA LEU A 13 -1.19 10.21 8.74
C LEU A 13 -1.67 8.90 8.10
N ALA A 14 -2.55 8.96 7.10
CA ALA A 14 -3.00 7.77 6.38
C ALA A 14 -1.84 7.06 5.65
N VAL A 15 -0.95 7.83 4.99
CA VAL A 15 0.22 7.28 4.29
C VAL A 15 1.21 6.65 5.28
N PHE A 16 1.53 7.30 6.40
CA PHE A 16 2.43 6.72 7.40
C PHE A 16 1.84 5.48 8.07
N THR A 17 0.53 5.48 8.32
CA THR A 17 -0.18 4.31 8.82
C THR A 17 -0.11 3.17 7.81
N LEU A 18 -0.32 3.45 6.52
CA LEU A 18 -0.19 2.47 5.43
C LEU A 18 1.21 1.85 5.39
N VAL A 19 2.26 2.69 5.50
CA VAL A 19 3.66 2.24 5.54
C VAL A 19 3.92 1.33 6.75
N ALA A 20 3.40 1.69 7.92
CA ALA A 20 3.56 0.91 9.14
C ALA A 20 2.88 -0.47 9.03
N ILE A 21 1.67 -0.53 8.48
CA ILE A 21 0.95 -1.79 8.23
C ILE A 21 1.72 -2.63 7.21
N PHE A 22 2.21 -2.04 6.13
CA PHE A 22 3.02 -2.73 5.13
C PHE A 22 4.32 -3.29 5.71
N ALA A 23 4.99 -2.55 6.60
CA ALA A 23 6.18 -3.04 7.29
C ALA A 23 5.87 -4.24 8.20
N ALA A 24 4.71 -4.24 8.88
CA ALA A 24 4.26 -5.37 9.67
C ALA A 24 3.97 -6.61 8.79
N GLU A 25 3.30 -6.43 7.66
CA GLU A 25 3.08 -7.48 6.65
C GLU A 25 4.41 -8.05 6.14
N PHE A 26 5.34 -7.16 5.74
CA PHE A 26 6.67 -7.53 5.26
C PHE A 26 7.42 -8.42 6.27
N ALA A 27 7.35 -8.06 7.56
CA ALA A 27 8.03 -8.80 8.63
C ALA A 27 7.37 -10.16 8.94
N LEU A 28 6.06 -10.28 8.75
CA LEU A 28 5.30 -11.50 9.04
C LEU A 28 5.47 -12.58 7.97
N VAL A 29 5.66 -12.19 6.71
CA VAL A 29 5.79 -13.15 5.59
C VAL A 29 7.19 -13.77 5.57
N ARG A 30 7.36 -14.84 6.35
CA ARG A 30 8.62 -15.59 6.49
C ARG A 30 8.38 -17.09 6.70
N PRO A 31 9.40 -17.95 6.46
CA PRO A 31 9.31 -19.39 6.76
C PRO A 31 8.84 -19.68 8.20
N GLY A 32 8.10 -20.78 8.40
CA GLY A 32 7.49 -21.11 9.69
C GLY A 32 6.24 -20.30 10.00
N LEU A 33 5.51 -19.89 8.96
CA LEU A 33 4.22 -19.22 9.07
C LEU A 33 3.13 -20.28 9.23
N GLY A 34 2.40 -20.24 10.34
CA GLY A 34 1.35 -21.21 10.66
C GLY A 34 0.50 -20.71 11.82
N GLY A 35 -0.57 -21.43 12.15
CA GLY A 35 -1.45 -21.13 13.29
C GLY A 35 -1.91 -19.66 13.34
N ALA A 36 -1.89 -19.06 14.53
CA ALA A 36 -2.36 -17.69 14.76
C ALA A 36 -1.71 -16.63 13.85
N ARG A 37 -0.46 -16.86 13.37
CA ARG A 37 0.24 -15.90 12.50
C ARG A 37 -0.38 -15.80 11.10
N LEU A 38 -0.98 -16.87 10.58
CA LEU A 38 -1.70 -16.83 9.29
C LEU A 38 -2.93 -15.94 9.37
N ARG A 39 -3.71 -16.08 10.46
CA ARG A 39 -4.85 -15.21 10.73
C ARG A 39 -4.43 -13.75 10.94
N GLN A 40 -3.36 -13.53 11.70
CA GLN A 40 -2.80 -12.20 11.89
C GLN A 40 -2.38 -11.56 10.57
N LEU A 41 -1.69 -12.31 9.70
CA LEU A 41 -1.27 -11.84 8.38
C LEU A 41 -2.48 -11.46 7.50
N ALA A 42 -3.49 -12.33 7.42
CA ALA A 42 -4.69 -12.06 6.62
C ALA A 42 -5.45 -10.81 7.12
N ASN A 43 -5.50 -10.59 8.43
CA ASN A 43 -6.11 -9.39 9.00
C ASN A 43 -5.29 -8.12 8.69
N ILE A 44 -3.96 -8.19 8.80
CA ILE A 44 -3.07 -7.06 8.49
C ILE A 44 -3.16 -6.69 7.00
N ASP A 45 -3.17 -7.69 6.10
CA ASP A 45 -3.37 -7.48 4.66
C ASP A 45 -4.73 -6.83 4.34
N ALA A 46 -5.80 -7.25 5.04
CA ALA A 46 -7.11 -6.61 4.88
C ALA A 46 -7.11 -5.14 5.33
N VAL A 47 -6.47 -4.83 6.47
CA VAL A 47 -6.33 -3.46 6.97
C VAL A 47 -5.42 -2.63 6.06
N TYR A 48 -4.37 -3.23 5.49
CA TYR A 48 -3.51 -2.60 4.47
C TYR A 48 -4.35 -2.17 3.26
N GLY A 49 -5.15 -3.08 2.70
CA GLY A 49 -6.04 -2.78 1.57
C GLY A 49 -7.05 -1.67 1.88
N ALA A 50 -7.68 -1.71 3.06
CA ALA A 50 -8.60 -0.66 3.50
C ALA A 50 -7.90 0.70 3.65
N MET A 51 -6.72 0.73 4.27
CA MET A 51 -5.93 1.95 4.45
C MET A 51 -5.43 2.51 3.12
N ALA A 52 -5.06 1.65 2.15
CA ALA A 52 -4.71 2.07 0.81
C ALA A 52 -5.88 2.79 0.13
N GLY A 53 -7.10 2.26 0.29
CA GLY A 53 -8.33 2.92 -0.15
C GLY A 53 -8.53 4.31 0.47
N ILE A 54 -8.31 4.45 1.78
CA ILE A 54 -8.40 5.74 2.49
C ILE A 54 -7.38 6.74 1.93
N VAL A 55 -6.12 6.31 1.72
CA VAL A 55 -5.07 7.16 1.15
C VAL A 55 -5.47 7.68 -0.23
N ILE A 56 -6.04 6.82 -1.09
CA ILE A 56 -6.51 7.20 -2.42
C ILE A 56 -7.66 8.20 -2.33
N VAL A 57 -8.70 7.92 -1.52
CA VAL A 57 -9.86 8.81 -1.35
C VAL A 57 -9.43 10.19 -0.85
N VAL A 58 -8.63 10.25 0.22
CA VAL A 58 -8.12 11.53 0.75
C VAL A 58 -7.22 12.23 -0.28
N GLY A 59 -6.43 11.47 -1.05
CA GLY A 59 -5.63 12.01 -2.16
C GLY A 59 -6.48 12.68 -3.24
N ILE A 60 -7.57 12.05 -3.67
CA ILE A 60 -8.51 12.62 -4.65
C ILE A 60 -9.15 13.90 -4.10
N VAL A 61 -9.62 13.88 -2.85
CA VAL A 61 -10.19 15.06 -2.19
C VAL A 61 -9.17 16.21 -2.17
N ARG A 62 -7.89 15.92 -1.94
CA ARG A 62 -6.83 16.94 -2.01
C ARG A 62 -6.56 17.48 -3.42
N VAL A 63 -6.73 16.67 -4.47
CA VAL A 63 -6.58 17.16 -5.84
C VAL A 63 -7.71 18.14 -6.20
N ILE A 64 -8.93 17.89 -5.73
CA ILE A 64 -10.11 18.70 -6.04
C ILE A 64 -10.19 19.97 -5.16
N PHE A 65 -9.94 19.83 -3.86
CA PHE A 65 -10.17 20.88 -2.85
C PHE A 65 -8.89 21.46 -2.24
N GLY A 66 -7.71 20.99 -2.67
CA GLY A 66 -6.43 21.47 -2.16
C GLY A 66 -6.01 22.82 -2.73
N ALA A 67 -5.00 23.43 -2.09
CA ALA A 67 -4.59 24.81 -2.36
C ALA A 67 -4.06 25.09 -3.79
N SER A 68 -3.59 24.08 -4.52
CA SER A 68 -2.92 24.25 -5.82
C SER A 68 -3.83 24.28 -7.05
N GLY A 69 -5.14 24.01 -6.90
CA GLY A 69 -6.05 23.79 -8.03
C GLY A 69 -5.80 22.44 -8.72
N TRP A 70 -6.83 21.86 -9.34
CA TRP A 70 -6.72 20.53 -9.95
C TRP A 70 -5.85 20.53 -11.21
N GLU A 71 -5.79 21.65 -11.92
CA GLU A 71 -5.03 21.87 -13.17
C GLU A 71 -3.54 21.65 -12.96
N TYR A 72 -3.02 22.08 -11.81
CA TYR A 72 -1.61 21.88 -11.44
C TYR A 72 -1.25 20.39 -11.38
N TYR A 73 -2.15 19.55 -10.87
CA TYR A 73 -1.89 18.12 -10.75
C TYR A 73 -1.93 17.42 -12.10
N VAL A 74 -2.98 17.65 -12.89
CA VAL A 74 -3.16 16.93 -14.18
C VAL A 74 -2.12 17.33 -15.23
N GLY A 75 -1.61 18.57 -15.16
CA GLY A 75 -0.54 19.05 -16.04
C GLY A 75 0.86 18.54 -15.65
N ASN A 76 1.02 17.96 -14.45
CA ASN A 76 2.34 17.59 -13.94
C ASN A 76 2.69 16.12 -14.19
N MET A 77 3.81 15.86 -14.87
CA MET A 77 4.27 14.49 -15.16
C MET A 77 4.63 13.70 -13.88
N MET A 78 5.14 14.36 -12.83
CA MET A 78 5.44 13.69 -11.55
C MET A 78 4.17 13.26 -10.83
N PHE A 79 3.05 13.98 -11.00
CA PHE A 79 1.75 13.52 -10.51
C PHE A 79 1.34 12.22 -11.18
N TRP A 80 1.41 12.14 -12.52
CA TRP A 80 1.09 10.90 -13.25
C TRP A 80 2.05 9.75 -12.92
N ALA A 81 3.34 10.02 -12.76
CA ALA A 81 4.31 9.02 -12.30
C ALA A 81 3.96 8.48 -10.90
N LYS A 82 3.54 9.36 -9.98
CA LYS A 82 3.02 8.97 -8.66
C LYS A 82 1.77 8.10 -8.78
N MET A 83 0.82 8.47 -9.63
CA MET A 83 -0.42 7.70 -9.84
C MET A 83 -0.13 6.32 -10.45
N ALA A 84 0.80 6.24 -11.40
CA ALA A 84 1.26 4.98 -11.97
C ALA A 84 1.93 4.10 -10.90
N ALA A 85 2.76 4.67 -10.04
CA ALA A 85 3.39 3.93 -8.93
C ALA A 85 2.34 3.38 -7.94
N ILE A 86 1.33 4.19 -7.57
CA ILE A 86 0.22 3.73 -6.73
C ILE A 86 -0.52 2.55 -7.39
N LEU A 87 -0.82 2.66 -8.69
CA LEU A 87 -1.48 1.59 -9.44
C LEU A 87 -0.65 0.31 -9.46
N VAL A 88 0.65 0.41 -9.75
CA VAL A 88 1.55 -0.75 -9.78
C VAL A 88 1.66 -1.40 -8.40
N VAL A 89 1.75 -0.63 -7.32
CA VAL A 89 1.72 -1.14 -5.94
C VAL A 89 0.43 -1.93 -5.69
N GLY A 90 -0.72 -1.38 -6.07
CA GLY A 90 -2.01 -2.05 -5.93
C GLY A 90 -2.12 -3.34 -6.75
N LEU A 91 -1.55 -3.37 -7.97
CA LEU A 91 -1.51 -4.58 -8.79
C LEU A 91 -0.57 -5.65 -8.19
N LEU A 92 0.59 -5.25 -7.69
CA LEU A 92 1.55 -6.15 -7.03
C LEU A 92 0.96 -6.77 -5.76
N SER A 93 0.13 -6.03 -5.01
CA SER A 93 -0.47 -6.54 -3.77
C SER A 93 -1.55 -7.60 -4.01
N ILE A 94 -2.19 -7.66 -5.18
CA ILE A 94 -3.24 -8.65 -5.49
C ILE A 94 -2.74 -10.09 -5.28
N MET A 95 -1.51 -10.40 -5.72
CA MET A 95 -0.97 -11.76 -5.64
C MET A 95 -0.75 -12.22 -4.19
N PRO A 96 -0.06 -11.46 -3.32
CA PRO A 96 0.01 -11.72 -1.88
C PRO A 96 -1.38 -11.83 -1.22
N THR A 97 -2.26 -10.86 -1.44
CA THR A 97 -3.60 -10.81 -0.84
C THR A 97 -4.45 -12.05 -1.18
N LEU A 98 -4.37 -12.56 -2.41
CA LEU A 98 -5.05 -13.80 -2.79
C LEU A 98 -4.43 -15.01 -2.07
N ALA A 99 -3.10 -15.10 -2.03
CA ALA A 99 -2.40 -16.19 -1.35
C ALA A 99 -2.71 -16.23 0.15
N PHE A 100 -2.68 -15.09 0.84
CA PHE A 100 -2.95 -15.01 2.28
C PHE A 100 -4.38 -15.43 2.61
N ARG A 101 -5.34 -15.00 1.78
CA ARG A 101 -6.74 -15.45 1.92
C ARG A 101 -6.89 -16.95 1.69
N LEU A 102 -6.18 -17.53 0.73
CA LEU A 102 -6.19 -18.98 0.50
C LEU A 102 -5.55 -19.75 1.67
N TRP A 103 -4.42 -19.28 2.19
CA TRP A 103 -3.76 -19.92 3.34
C TRP A 103 -4.60 -19.83 4.60
N HIS A 104 -5.27 -18.70 4.85
CA HIS A 104 -6.19 -18.55 5.96
C HIS A 104 -7.40 -19.50 5.83
N LYS A 105 -7.94 -19.68 4.62
CA LYS A 105 -9.00 -20.66 4.36
C LYS A 105 -8.52 -22.10 4.57
N ALA A 106 -7.34 -22.46 4.07
CA ALA A 106 -6.76 -23.78 4.26
C ALA A 106 -6.56 -24.10 5.74
N GLN A 107 -6.10 -23.12 6.53
CA GLN A 107 -6.00 -23.25 7.98
C GLN A 107 -7.35 -23.51 8.68
N ALA A 108 -8.44 -22.95 8.17
CA ALA A 108 -9.77 -23.20 8.74
C ALA A 108 -10.21 -24.66 8.55
N THR A 109 -9.65 -25.36 7.56
CA THR A 109 -9.88 -26.78 7.30
C THR A 109 -8.85 -27.68 8.00
N ASP A 110 -7.60 -27.24 8.08
CA ASP A 110 -6.50 -27.95 8.75
C ASP A 110 -5.73 -26.99 9.67
N ALA A 111 -5.88 -27.16 10.99
CA ALA A 111 -5.23 -26.31 11.98
C ALA A 111 -3.69 -26.40 11.95
N ALA A 112 -3.12 -27.49 11.41
CA ALA A 112 -1.68 -27.68 11.25
C ALA A 112 -1.16 -27.19 9.88
N TYR A 113 -2.01 -26.58 9.05
CA TYR A 113 -1.62 -26.08 7.75
C TYR A 113 -0.52 -25.02 7.85
N GLU A 114 0.56 -25.25 7.10
CA GLU A 114 1.64 -24.30 6.87
C GLU A 114 1.87 -24.11 5.37
N PRO A 115 1.99 -22.86 4.87
CA PRO A 115 2.27 -22.62 3.47
C PRO A 115 3.62 -23.20 3.05
N PRO A 116 3.72 -23.84 1.87
CA PRO A 116 4.99 -24.32 1.34
C PRO A 116 6.05 -23.21 1.26
N LEU A 117 7.31 -23.55 1.54
CA LEU A 117 8.43 -22.60 1.48
C LEU A 117 8.57 -21.93 0.11
N ALA A 118 8.25 -22.64 -0.96
CA ALA A 118 8.27 -22.10 -2.32
C ALA A 118 7.25 -20.96 -2.50
N ASP A 119 6.05 -21.12 -1.96
CA ASP A 119 4.99 -20.12 -2.03
C ASP A 119 5.35 -18.88 -1.20
N ILE A 120 5.89 -19.08 0.00
CA ILE A 120 6.40 -17.97 0.83
C ILE A 120 7.47 -17.18 0.07
N LYS A 121 8.46 -17.86 -0.53
CA LYS A 121 9.51 -17.20 -1.32
C LYS A 121 8.93 -16.43 -2.51
N ARG A 122 7.92 -16.99 -3.19
CA ARG A 122 7.22 -16.32 -4.29
C ARG A 122 6.53 -15.04 -3.82
N GLN A 123 5.74 -15.11 -2.74
CA GLN A 123 5.05 -13.91 -2.23
C GLN A 123 6.03 -12.86 -1.71
N ARG A 124 7.13 -13.26 -1.07
CA ARG A 124 8.18 -12.32 -0.67
C ARG A 124 8.73 -11.53 -1.86
N ARG A 125 8.93 -12.14 -3.05
CA ARG A 125 9.40 -11.39 -4.24
C ARG A 125 8.41 -10.30 -4.65
N PHE A 126 7.10 -10.58 -4.64
CA PHE A 126 6.08 -9.57 -4.90
C PHE A 126 6.12 -8.45 -3.87
N ILE A 127 6.23 -8.78 -2.58
CA ILE A 127 6.33 -7.79 -1.50
C ILE A 127 7.60 -6.93 -1.64
N HIS A 128 8.75 -7.50 -2.04
CA HIS A 128 9.98 -6.73 -2.25
C HIS A 128 9.85 -5.80 -3.46
N ALA A 129 9.26 -6.27 -4.56
CA ALA A 129 8.96 -5.43 -5.71
C ALA A 129 7.99 -4.30 -5.34
N GLN A 130 6.95 -4.62 -4.56
CA GLN A 130 5.99 -3.65 -4.04
C GLN A 130 6.69 -2.60 -3.18
N ALA A 131 7.58 -3.00 -2.26
CA ALA A 131 8.36 -2.07 -1.44
C ALA A 131 9.21 -1.11 -2.30
N GLY A 132 9.87 -1.63 -3.33
CA GLY A 132 10.66 -0.81 -4.26
C GLY A 132 9.83 0.25 -4.98
N VAL A 133 8.66 -0.14 -5.53
CA VAL A 133 7.76 0.80 -6.21
C VAL A 133 7.09 1.76 -5.21
N PHE A 134 6.77 1.28 -4.02
CA PHE A 134 6.16 2.10 -2.96
C PHE A 134 7.04 3.29 -2.57
N LEU A 135 8.37 3.12 -2.57
CA LEU A 135 9.32 4.20 -2.32
C LEU A 135 9.31 5.30 -3.40
N LEU A 136 8.90 4.99 -4.62
CA LEU A 136 8.79 5.98 -5.70
C LEU A 136 7.66 6.99 -5.44
N ILE A 137 6.61 6.58 -4.72
CA ILE A 137 5.44 7.43 -4.43
C ILE A 137 5.84 8.71 -3.67
N PRO A 138 6.53 8.66 -2.52
CA PRO A 138 6.97 9.87 -1.83
C PRO A 138 8.05 10.63 -2.60
N ILE A 139 8.89 9.95 -3.40
CA ILE A 139 9.90 10.61 -4.26
C ILE A 139 9.22 11.51 -5.29
N PHE A 140 8.25 10.98 -6.04
CA PHE A 140 7.50 11.77 -7.03
C PHE A 140 6.67 12.87 -6.36
N ALA A 141 6.09 12.61 -5.18
CA ALA A 141 5.38 13.64 -4.42
C ALA A 141 6.31 14.80 -4.02
N ALA A 142 7.51 14.50 -3.55
CA ALA A 142 8.51 15.52 -3.19
C ALA A 142 9.04 16.27 -4.43
N ALA A 143 9.29 15.57 -5.53
CA ALA A 143 9.71 16.19 -6.79
C ALA A 143 8.64 17.16 -7.33
N MET A 144 7.38 16.72 -7.37
CA MET A 144 6.24 17.56 -7.74
C MET A 144 6.18 18.82 -6.86
N ALA A 145 6.27 18.68 -5.53
CA ALA A 145 6.22 19.81 -4.60
C ALA A 145 7.36 20.83 -4.78
N ARG A 146 8.46 20.46 -5.43
CA ARG A 146 9.57 21.35 -5.79
C ARG A 146 9.48 21.89 -7.22
N GLY A 147 8.39 21.62 -7.93
CA GLY A 147 8.14 22.13 -9.28
C GLY A 147 8.69 21.27 -10.42
N TYR A 148 9.19 20.07 -10.14
CA TYR A 148 9.59 19.15 -11.22
C TYR A 148 8.36 18.59 -11.96
N GLY A 149 8.50 18.32 -13.25
CA GLY A 149 7.47 17.70 -14.08
C GLY A 149 6.43 18.66 -14.66
N GLY A 150 6.76 19.95 -14.78
CA GLY A 150 6.01 20.89 -15.63
C GLY A 150 6.18 20.63 -17.12
#